data_AF-A0A0C3HCH6-F1
#
_entry.id   AF-A0A0C3HCH6-F1
#
_cell.length_a   1.000
_cell.length_b   1.000
_cell.length_c   1.000
_cell.angle_alpha   90.00
_cell.angle_beta   90.00
_cell.angle_gamma   90.00
#
_symmetry.space_group_name_H-M   'P 1'
#
loop_
_entity.id
_entity.type
_entity.pdbx_description
1 polymer ?
#
loop_
_entity_poly.entity_id
_entity_poly.type
_entity_poly.pdbx_seq_one_letter_code
_entity_poly.pdbx_strand_id
1 'polypeptide(L)'
;MQEPASSSYYEFRDRFMDAGNERLLDIDFANETANQGGLDDSQDTDHRSRLQGVPIEFIKSLCLERAFPPNHEDAGFNLALQALDYLQDLEYTRCDALQEAANNLGITKYNWREVLAGNPSALAWVNNARQWNGGLEICYAELYVGLRIWIMVHELRATPFIRENVLAVLNTLFPPNLQQLPSRIPPKVSHLYRATFYQYVVLVETSGILVFDRYVDKLEMPGNKYTWTKVRACVTDYIKLAGEMIKIAREIYGVEYFEARHSTLNDSHNTSSECPGGQNST
;
A
#
# COMPACT_ATOMS: atom_id res chain seq x y z
N MET A 1 3.08 -33.65 -54.19
CA MET A 1 4.12 -32.70 -53.76
C MET A 1 3.64 -32.14 -52.43
N GLN A 2 4.34 -32.48 -51.36
CA GLN A 2 3.92 -32.32 -49.98
C GLN A 2 4.80 -31.24 -49.35
N GLU A 3 4.17 -30.20 -48.76
CA GLU A 3 4.85 -29.14 -48.03
C GLU A 3 5.59 -29.70 -46.80
N PRO A 4 6.78 -29.18 -46.45
CA PRO A 4 7.45 -29.59 -45.23
C PRO A 4 6.88 -28.85 -44.02
N ALA A 5 6.50 -29.62 -43.01
CA ALA A 5 6.22 -29.17 -41.66
C ALA A 5 7.52 -28.80 -40.92
N SER A 6 7.58 -27.58 -40.37
CA SER A 6 8.27 -27.19 -39.12
C SER A 6 8.00 -25.68 -38.94
N SER A 7 7.66 -25.12 -37.78
CA SER A 7 8.31 -25.27 -36.50
C SER A 7 7.30 -24.90 -35.40
N SER A 8 7.11 -25.82 -34.45
CA SER A 8 6.42 -25.58 -33.19
C SER A 8 7.28 -24.62 -32.35
N TYR A 9 7.10 -23.32 -32.56
CA TYR A 9 7.49 -22.33 -31.58
C TYR A 9 6.57 -22.51 -30.37
N TYR A 10 7.14 -22.98 -29.26
CA TYR A 10 6.53 -22.85 -27.94
C TYR A 10 6.33 -21.35 -27.65
N GLU A 11 5.20 -20.83 -28.08
CA GLU A 11 4.72 -19.52 -27.73
C GLU A 11 4.36 -19.57 -26.23
N PHE A 12 5.34 -19.25 -25.38
CA PHE A 12 5.18 -19.18 -23.94
C PHE A 12 4.17 -18.07 -23.63
N ARG A 13 2.88 -18.44 -23.60
CA ARG A 13 1.79 -17.59 -23.15
C ARG A 13 2.05 -17.24 -21.69
N ASP A 14 2.38 -16.00 -21.47
CA ASP A 14 2.53 -15.36 -20.17
C ASP A 14 1.15 -15.28 -19.50
N ARG A 15 0.78 -16.38 -18.84
CA ARG A 15 -0.52 -16.59 -18.16
C ARG A 15 -0.83 -15.55 -17.08
N PHE A 16 0.15 -14.74 -16.68
CA PHE A 16 -0.04 -13.69 -15.70
C PHE A 16 -0.78 -12.47 -16.28
N MET A 17 -0.59 -12.21 -17.58
CA MET A 17 -1.11 -11.03 -18.30
C MET A 17 -2.39 -11.33 -19.10
N ASP A 18 -2.94 -12.53 -18.96
CA ASP A 18 -4.17 -12.94 -19.64
C ASP A 18 -5.41 -12.34 -18.97
N ALA A 19 -6.36 -11.86 -19.77
CA ALA A 19 -7.63 -11.29 -19.32
C ALA A 19 -8.56 -12.27 -18.54
N GLY A 20 -8.14 -13.53 -18.33
CA GLY A 20 -8.89 -14.56 -17.61
C GLY A 20 -8.62 -14.66 -16.10
N ASN A 21 -7.72 -13.85 -15.54
CA ASN A 21 -7.30 -13.92 -14.13
C ASN A 21 -8.25 -13.24 -13.13
N GLU A 22 -9.38 -12.70 -13.57
CA GLU A 22 -10.40 -12.08 -12.71
C GLU A 22 -11.02 -13.06 -11.68
N ARG A 23 -10.95 -14.38 -11.94
CA ARG A 23 -11.46 -15.44 -11.06
C ARG A 23 -10.51 -15.83 -9.91
N LEU A 24 -9.30 -15.29 -9.85
CA LEU A 24 -8.37 -15.52 -8.74
C LEU A 24 -8.72 -14.71 -7.48
N LEU A 25 -9.75 -13.86 -7.57
CA LEU A 25 -10.25 -13.00 -6.50
C LEU A 25 -11.39 -13.65 -5.68
N ASP A 26 -11.86 -14.85 -6.07
CA ASP A 26 -12.96 -15.56 -5.41
C ASP A 26 -12.46 -16.60 -4.39
N ILE A 27 -11.84 -16.16 -3.28
CA ILE A 27 -11.50 -17.05 -2.16
C ILE A 27 -12.05 -16.47 -0.85
N ASP A 28 -12.74 -17.31 -0.07
CA ASP A 28 -13.45 -16.96 1.16
C ASP A 28 -12.50 -16.86 2.37
N PHE A 29 -12.50 -15.70 3.04
CA PHE A 29 -11.50 -15.27 4.03
C PHE A 29 -11.87 -15.59 5.49
N ALA A 30 -12.90 -16.40 5.75
CA ALA A 30 -13.47 -16.55 7.09
C ALA A 30 -12.61 -17.35 8.10
N ASN A 31 -11.53 -18.02 7.70
CA ASN A 31 -10.88 -19.04 8.54
C ASN A 31 -9.49 -18.71 9.13
N GLU A 32 -8.85 -17.59 8.79
CA GLU A 32 -7.44 -17.36 9.22
C GLU A 32 -7.25 -16.43 10.43
N THR A 33 -8.30 -15.77 10.93
CA THR A 33 -8.18 -14.84 12.07
C THR A 33 -8.26 -15.50 13.45
N ALA A 34 -8.40 -16.82 13.54
CA ALA A 34 -8.65 -17.52 14.81
C ALA A 34 -7.38 -17.94 15.59
N ASN A 35 -6.17 -17.65 15.10
CA ASN A 35 -4.96 -18.33 15.61
C ASN A 35 -3.79 -17.42 16.05
N GLN A 36 -4.06 -16.21 16.54
CA GLN A 36 -3.02 -15.38 17.16
C GLN A 36 -3.54 -14.63 18.40
N GLY A 37 -3.04 -15.01 19.59
CA GLY A 37 -3.17 -14.20 20.79
C GLY A 37 -3.10 -14.97 22.11
N GLY A 38 -1.89 -15.24 22.61
CA GLY A 38 -1.64 -15.69 23.99
C GLY A 38 -0.30 -15.17 24.53
N LEU A 39 -0.39 -14.42 25.66
CA LEU A 39 0.64 -13.97 26.64
C LEU A 39 1.80 -13.08 26.12
N ASP A 40 2.34 -12.07 26.82
CA ASP A 40 2.41 -11.76 28.26
C ASP A 40 2.63 -10.23 28.50
N ASP A 41 2.24 -9.75 29.68
CA ASP A 41 2.32 -8.36 30.18
C ASP A 41 3.71 -8.06 30.74
N SER A 42 4.46 -7.05 30.21
CA SER A 42 5.50 -6.25 30.91
C SER A 42 6.43 -5.49 29.92
N GLN A 43 6.03 -4.34 29.36
CA GLN A 43 7.00 -3.40 28.74
C GLN A 43 6.49 -1.96 28.49
N ASP A 44 5.86 -1.33 29.49
CA ASP A 44 5.06 -0.11 29.28
C ASP A 44 5.82 1.24 29.15
N THR A 45 7.16 1.22 28.97
CA THR A 45 7.95 2.47 28.83
C THR A 45 8.71 2.62 27.51
N ASP A 46 8.86 1.55 26.72
CA ASP A 46 9.48 1.60 25.38
C ASP A 46 8.43 1.75 24.25
N HIS A 47 7.15 1.49 24.54
CA HIS A 47 6.07 1.56 23.56
C HIS A 47 5.79 2.98 23.07
N ARG A 48 5.88 4.01 23.91
CA ARG A 48 5.55 5.39 23.50
C ARG A 48 6.49 5.98 22.44
N SER A 49 7.76 5.57 22.43
CA SER A 49 8.70 6.02 21.39
C SER A 49 8.54 5.26 20.07
N ARG A 50 7.92 4.07 20.08
CA ARG A 50 7.55 3.31 18.88
C ARG A 50 6.25 3.81 18.24
N LEU A 51 5.45 4.61 18.93
CA LEU A 51 4.17 5.17 18.43
C LEU A 51 4.36 6.38 17.49
N GLN A 52 5.52 7.03 17.51
CA GLN A 52 5.87 8.06 16.54
C GLN A 52 6.68 7.42 15.40
N GLY A 53 5.97 6.85 14.43
CA GLY A 53 6.54 6.44 13.17
C GLY A 53 7.38 7.55 12.51
N VAL A 54 8.22 7.16 11.56
CA VAL A 54 9.18 8.05 10.89
C VAL A 54 8.46 9.25 10.25
N PRO A 55 9.02 10.47 10.30
CA PRO A 55 8.38 11.65 9.72
C PRO A 55 7.99 11.44 8.26
N ILE A 56 6.73 11.73 7.91
CA ILE A 56 6.19 11.51 6.57
C ILE A 56 7.00 12.26 5.49
N GLU A 57 7.47 13.48 5.78
CA GLU A 57 8.31 14.24 4.85
C GLU A 57 9.66 13.55 4.59
N PHE A 58 10.22 12.86 5.57
CA PHE A 58 11.42 12.05 5.36
C PHE A 58 11.11 10.88 4.42
N ILE A 59 10.04 10.11 4.69
CA ILE A 59 9.62 8.97 3.86
C ILE A 59 9.36 9.44 2.42
N LYS A 60 8.68 10.58 2.27
CA LYS A 60 8.38 11.20 0.98
C LYS A 60 9.66 11.60 0.23
N SER A 61 10.61 12.27 0.88
CA SER A 61 11.88 12.65 0.23
C SER A 61 12.67 11.41 -0.21
N LEU A 62 12.77 10.40 0.65
CA LEU A 62 13.45 9.15 0.32
C LEU A 62 12.76 8.44 -0.85
N CYS A 63 11.45 8.23 -0.78
CA CYS A 63 10.72 7.45 -1.77
C CYS A 63 10.58 8.19 -3.10
N LEU A 64 10.21 9.47 -3.10
CA LEU A 64 9.82 10.18 -4.32
C LEU A 64 10.97 10.89 -5.03
N GLU A 65 12.03 11.26 -4.30
CA GLU A 65 13.15 12.03 -4.86
C GLU A 65 14.39 11.15 -5.07
N ARG A 66 14.57 10.10 -4.27
CA ARG A 66 15.79 9.29 -4.28
C ARG A 66 15.57 7.88 -4.81
N ALA A 67 14.62 7.13 -4.23
CA ALA A 67 14.40 5.73 -4.59
C ALA A 67 13.55 5.58 -5.86
N PHE A 68 12.43 6.30 -5.96
CA PHE A 68 11.41 6.14 -7.01
C PHE A 68 11.05 7.49 -7.69
N PRO A 69 12.00 8.10 -8.43
CA PRO A 69 11.76 9.31 -9.21
C PRO A 69 10.80 9.04 -10.38
N PRO A 70 10.31 10.10 -11.07
CA PRO A 70 9.34 9.96 -12.16
C PRO A 70 9.80 9.06 -13.31
N ASN A 71 11.10 9.05 -13.63
CA ASN A 71 11.68 8.16 -14.63
C ASN A 71 12.32 6.95 -13.93
N HIS A 72 12.09 5.75 -14.45
CA HIS A 72 12.61 4.53 -13.83
C HIS A 72 14.14 4.39 -13.98
N GLU A 73 14.72 4.96 -15.04
CA GLU A 73 16.17 4.93 -15.29
C GLU A 73 16.97 5.73 -14.26
N ASP A 74 16.33 6.75 -13.67
CA ASP A 74 16.93 7.60 -12.63
C ASP A 74 16.75 6.98 -11.22
N ALA A 75 16.10 5.82 -11.12
CA ALA A 75 15.72 5.25 -9.82
C ALA A 75 16.93 4.74 -9.03
N GLY A 76 17.04 5.23 -7.79
CA GLY A 76 18.02 4.77 -6.82
C GLY A 76 17.67 3.40 -6.22
N PHE A 77 17.74 2.33 -7.03
CA PHE A 77 17.39 0.98 -6.60
C PHE A 77 18.24 0.46 -5.43
N ASN A 78 19.43 1.00 -5.22
CA ASN A 78 20.25 0.75 -4.03
C ASN A 78 19.57 1.19 -2.71
N LEU A 79 18.60 2.10 -2.77
CA LEU A 79 17.78 2.54 -1.63
C LEU A 79 16.40 1.88 -1.61
N ALA A 80 16.05 1.06 -2.61
CA ALA A 80 14.69 0.58 -2.79
C ALA A 80 14.22 -0.33 -1.65
N LEU A 81 15.08 -1.23 -1.14
CA LEU A 81 14.75 -2.07 0.01
C LEU A 81 14.47 -1.23 1.26
N GLN A 82 15.34 -0.26 1.55
CA GLN A 82 15.14 0.67 2.65
C GLN A 82 13.83 1.48 2.48
N ALA A 83 13.53 1.93 1.26
CA ALA A 83 12.28 2.63 0.97
C ALA A 83 11.05 1.72 1.16
N LEU A 84 11.14 0.43 0.81
CA LEU A 84 10.08 -0.55 1.09
C LEU A 84 9.84 -0.72 2.59
N ASP A 85 10.90 -0.80 3.39
CA ASP A 85 10.79 -0.91 4.86
C ASP A 85 10.06 0.32 5.43
N TYR A 86 10.44 1.53 5.02
CA TYR A 86 9.75 2.75 5.49
C TYR A 86 8.29 2.86 5.01
N LEU A 87 7.96 2.37 3.82
CA LEU A 87 6.58 2.29 3.35
C LEU A 87 5.76 1.28 4.17
N GLN A 88 6.39 0.19 4.62
CA GLN A 88 5.77 -0.77 5.52
C GLN A 88 5.58 -0.19 6.93
N ASP A 89 6.58 0.51 7.47
CA ASP A 89 6.46 1.22 8.74
C ASP A 89 5.35 2.28 8.70
N LEU A 90 5.18 2.96 7.56
CA LEU A 90 4.07 3.89 7.35
C LEU A 90 2.71 3.19 7.40
N GLU A 91 2.59 2.00 6.79
CA GLU A 91 1.36 1.20 6.84
C GLU A 91 1.04 0.75 8.28
N TYR A 92 2.04 0.31 9.04
CA TYR A 92 1.86 -0.03 10.44
C TYR A 92 1.44 1.18 11.28
N THR A 93 2.14 2.31 11.11
CA THR A 93 1.80 3.57 11.80
C THR A 93 0.37 4.01 11.50
N ARG A 94 -0.08 3.83 10.25
CA ARG A 94 -1.45 4.14 9.81
C ARG A 94 -2.48 3.23 10.48
N CYS A 95 -2.22 1.93 10.51
CA CYS A 95 -3.07 0.95 11.18
C CYS A 95 -3.18 1.24 12.68
N ASP A 96 -2.06 1.50 13.34
CA ASP A 96 -1.99 1.79 14.77
C ASP A 96 -2.74 3.07 15.12
N ALA A 97 -2.59 4.14 14.32
CA ALA A 97 -3.31 5.39 14.54
C ALA A 97 -4.85 5.21 14.45
N LEU A 98 -5.33 4.38 13.53
CA LEU A 98 -6.76 4.06 13.44
C LEU A 98 -7.24 3.19 14.60
N GLN A 99 -6.42 2.25 15.05
CA GLN A 99 -6.73 1.41 16.20
C GLN A 99 -6.79 2.26 17.48
N GLU A 100 -5.86 3.21 17.65
CA GLU A 100 -5.87 4.17 18.75
C GLU A 100 -7.13 5.04 18.72
N ALA A 101 -7.49 5.60 17.56
CA ALA A 101 -8.72 6.37 17.40
C ALA A 101 -9.98 5.53 17.74
N ALA A 102 -10.01 4.25 17.33
CA ALA A 102 -11.09 3.34 17.68
C ALA A 102 -11.16 3.06 19.20
N ASN A 103 -10.01 2.86 19.84
CA ASN A 103 -9.91 2.68 21.29
C ASN A 103 -10.38 3.92 22.05
N ASN A 104 -9.98 5.12 21.61
CA ASN A 104 -10.39 6.40 22.19
C ASN A 104 -11.90 6.63 22.08
N LEU A 105 -12.54 6.12 21.02
CA LEU A 105 -13.99 6.14 20.86
C LEU A 105 -14.71 5.00 21.59
N GLY A 106 -13.98 4.07 22.22
CA GLY A 106 -14.55 2.89 22.87
C GLY A 106 -15.25 1.93 21.90
N ILE A 107 -14.85 1.95 20.62
CA ILE A 107 -15.49 1.17 19.57
C ILE A 107 -14.67 -0.05 19.16
N THR A 108 -15.39 -1.09 18.77
CA THR A 108 -14.88 -2.34 18.21
C THR A 108 -15.64 -2.63 16.90
N LYS A 109 -15.18 -3.64 16.15
CA LYS A 109 -15.86 -4.12 14.93
C LYS A 109 -17.34 -4.44 15.14
N TYR A 110 -17.75 -4.83 16.35
CA TYR A 110 -19.08 -5.36 16.63
C TYR A 110 -20.03 -4.34 17.26
N ASN A 111 -19.53 -3.38 18.04
CA ASN A 111 -20.36 -2.45 18.83
C ASN A 111 -20.39 -1.01 18.30
N TRP A 112 -19.55 -0.65 17.32
CA TRP A 112 -19.36 0.77 16.92
C TRP A 112 -20.65 1.50 16.52
N ARG A 113 -21.63 0.80 15.91
CA ARG A 113 -22.92 1.41 15.54
C ARG A 113 -23.77 1.77 16.75
N GLU A 114 -23.74 0.91 17.76
CA GLU A 114 -24.53 1.08 18.99
C GLU A 114 -23.91 2.17 19.86
N VAL A 115 -22.58 2.13 20.03
CA VAL A 115 -21.82 3.11 20.80
C VAL A 115 -21.96 4.52 20.22
N LEU A 116 -21.95 4.65 18.89
CA LEU A 116 -22.00 5.95 18.21
C LEU A 116 -23.40 6.37 17.76
N ALA A 117 -24.46 5.63 18.11
CA ALA A 117 -25.83 5.96 17.70
C ALA A 117 -26.27 7.36 18.16
N GLY A 118 -25.78 7.81 19.32
CA GLY A 118 -26.04 9.14 19.88
C GLY A 118 -25.19 10.26 19.30
N ASN A 119 -24.15 9.96 18.49
CA ASN A 119 -23.26 10.96 17.90
C ASN A 119 -23.16 10.76 16.37
N PRO A 120 -24.02 11.43 15.58
CA PRO A 120 -24.08 11.23 14.13
C PRO A 120 -22.79 11.65 13.42
N SER A 121 -22.05 12.62 13.96
CA SER A 121 -20.79 13.11 13.39
C SER A 121 -19.66 12.10 13.56
N ALA A 122 -19.53 11.48 14.74
CA ALA A 122 -18.59 10.39 14.98
C ALA A 122 -18.94 9.17 14.11
N LEU A 123 -20.22 8.84 14.00
CA LEU A 123 -20.71 7.75 13.14
C LEU A 123 -20.35 7.99 11.65
N ALA A 124 -20.55 9.22 11.17
CA ALA A 124 -20.18 9.60 9.80
C ALA A 124 -18.67 9.49 9.57
N TRP A 125 -17.86 9.95 10.53
CA TRP A 125 -16.41 9.80 10.47
C TRP A 125 -15.96 8.34 10.38
N VAL A 126 -16.49 7.45 11.23
CA VAL A 126 -16.14 6.02 11.18
C VAL A 126 -16.51 5.40 9.83
N ASN A 127 -17.67 5.73 9.27
CA ASN A 127 -18.06 5.23 7.95
C ASN A 127 -17.10 5.70 6.84
N ASN A 128 -16.70 6.97 6.85
CA ASN A 128 -15.74 7.51 5.89
C ASN A 128 -14.35 6.90 6.08
N ALA A 129 -13.87 6.80 7.32
CA ALA A 129 -12.60 6.19 7.66
C ALA A 129 -12.51 4.75 7.17
N ARG A 130 -13.60 3.97 7.27
CA ARG A 130 -13.66 2.60 6.73
C ARG A 130 -13.54 2.54 5.21
N GLN A 131 -14.21 3.44 4.50
CA GLN A 131 -14.11 3.51 3.03
C GLN A 131 -12.70 3.89 2.58
N TRP A 132 -12.11 4.91 3.21
CA TRP A 132 -10.74 5.34 2.94
C TRP A 132 -9.73 4.24 3.28
N ASN A 133 -9.91 3.56 4.42
CA ASN A 133 -9.07 2.43 4.82
C ASN A 133 -9.07 1.35 3.74
N GLY A 134 -10.25 0.94 3.25
CA GLY A 134 -10.35 -0.07 2.20
C GLY A 134 -9.65 0.33 0.90
N GLY A 135 -9.77 1.61 0.48
CA GLY A 135 -9.06 2.12 -0.69
C GLY A 135 -7.53 2.14 -0.51
N LEU A 136 -7.07 2.54 0.68
CA LEU A 136 -5.64 2.59 1.00
C LEU A 136 -5.00 1.21 1.11
N GLU A 137 -5.69 0.22 1.68
CA GLU A 137 -5.25 -1.18 1.70
C GLU A 137 -5.01 -1.72 0.28
N ILE A 138 -5.89 -1.35 -0.67
CA ILE A 138 -5.74 -1.76 -2.07
C ILE A 138 -4.53 -1.08 -2.71
N CYS A 139 -4.37 0.25 -2.59
CA CYS A 139 -3.19 0.92 -3.15
C CYS A 139 -1.89 0.42 -2.50
N TYR A 140 -1.88 0.16 -1.18
CA TYR A 140 -0.72 -0.46 -0.53
C TYR A 140 -0.39 -1.85 -1.09
N ALA A 141 -1.40 -2.68 -1.36
CA ALA A 141 -1.17 -3.97 -1.99
C ALA A 141 -0.61 -3.85 -3.41
N GLU A 142 -1.10 -2.89 -4.18
CA GLU A 142 -0.62 -2.65 -5.55
C GLU A 142 0.81 -2.10 -5.58
N LEU A 143 1.16 -1.13 -4.73
CA LEU A 143 2.53 -0.61 -4.64
C LEU A 143 3.50 -1.67 -4.10
N TYR A 144 3.08 -2.51 -3.15
CA TYR A 144 3.90 -3.57 -2.58
C TYR A 144 4.38 -4.54 -3.66
N VAL A 145 3.48 -4.94 -4.56
CA VAL A 145 3.80 -5.82 -5.68
C VAL A 145 4.57 -5.08 -6.76
N GLY A 146 4.07 -3.91 -7.17
CA GLY A 146 4.64 -3.13 -8.28
C GLY A 146 6.11 -2.75 -8.05
N LEU A 147 6.45 -2.25 -6.87
CA LEU A 147 7.84 -1.88 -6.54
C LEU A 147 8.76 -3.10 -6.55
N ARG A 148 8.31 -4.24 -6.02
CA ARG A 148 9.10 -5.48 -6.02
C ARG A 148 9.38 -6.01 -7.42
N ILE A 149 8.41 -5.89 -8.34
CA ILE A 149 8.61 -6.20 -9.75
C ILE A 149 9.71 -5.34 -10.34
N TRP A 150 9.65 -4.02 -10.14
CA TRP A 150 10.64 -3.09 -10.72
C TRP A 150 12.03 -3.27 -10.11
N ILE A 151 12.15 -3.60 -8.83
CA ILE A 151 13.44 -3.96 -8.22
C ILE A 151 13.99 -5.24 -8.86
N MET A 152 13.16 -6.27 -9.05
CA MET A 152 13.60 -7.49 -9.76
C MET A 152 14.01 -7.22 -11.21
N VAL A 153 13.29 -6.34 -11.92
CA VAL A 153 13.64 -5.91 -13.28
C VAL A 153 15.02 -5.26 -13.31
N HIS A 154 15.29 -4.36 -12.37
CA HIS A 154 16.59 -3.71 -12.24
C HIS A 154 17.72 -4.72 -12.01
N GLU A 155 17.56 -5.61 -11.04
CA GLU A 155 18.58 -6.61 -10.70
C GLU A 155 18.85 -7.60 -11.85
N LEU A 156 17.81 -8.03 -12.57
CA LEU A 156 17.96 -8.90 -13.74
C LEU A 156 18.70 -8.19 -14.88
N ARG A 157 18.54 -6.87 -15.04
CA ARG A 157 19.22 -6.05 -16.05
C ARG A 157 20.60 -5.56 -15.62
N ALA A 158 21.02 -5.82 -14.39
CA ALA A 158 22.32 -5.40 -13.89
C ALA A 158 23.45 -5.93 -14.77
N THR A 159 24.44 -5.08 -15.04
CA THR A 159 25.64 -5.44 -15.80
C THR A 159 26.88 -5.17 -14.93
N PRO A 160 27.68 -6.20 -14.59
CA PRO A 160 27.53 -7.61 -14.97
C PRO A 160 26.35 -8.29 -14.28
N PHE A 161 25.74 -9.27 -14.96
CA PHE A 161 24.72 -10.12 -14.36
C PHE A 161 25.38 -11.07 -13.36
N ILE A 162 24.97 -10.98 -12.08
CA ILE A 162 25.46 -11.84 -10.99
C ILE A 162 24.27 -12.59 -10.41
N ARG A 163 24.16 -13.87 -10.75
CA ARG A 163 23.04 -14.74 -10.36
C ARG A 163 22.79 -14.75 -8.85
N GLU A 164 23.85 -14.81 -8.06
CA GLU A 164 23.78 -14.86 -6.60
C GLU A 164 23.12 -13.61 -6.03
N ASN A 165 23.44 -12.44 -6.59
CA ASN A 165 22.84 -11.17 -6.18
C ASN A 165 21.34 -11.15 -6.51
N VAL A 166 20.97 -11.55 -7.73
CA VAL A 166 19.55 -11.57 -8.14
C VAL A 166 18.75 -12.56 -7.29
N LEU A 167 19.32 -13.73 -6.96
CA LEU A 167 18.68 -14.70 -6.07
C LEU A 167 18.55 -14.18 -4.63
N ALA A 168 19.55 -13.45 -4.13
CA ALA A 168 19.47 -12.81 -2.82
C ALA A 168 18.33 -11.79 -2.77
N VAL A 169 18.20 -10.95 -3.80
CA VAL A 169 17.09 -9.99 -3.91
C VAL A 169 15.76 -10.72 -4.07
N LEU A 170 15.67 -11.77 -4.89
CA LEU A 170 14.45 -12.59 -5.03
C LEU A 170 14.00 -13.19 -3.70
N ASN A 171 14.93 -13.72 -2.91
CA ASN A 171 14.63 -14.29 -1.59
C ASN A 171 14.21 -13.24 -0.57
N THR A 172 14.67 -11.99 -0.74
CA THR A 172 14.29 -10.86 0.10
C THR A 172 12.89 -10.35 -0.27
N LEU A 173 12.62 -10.15 -1.55
CA LEU A 173 11.37 -9.55 -2.03
C LEU A 173 10.20 -10.53 -2.05
N PHE A 174 10.47 -11.79 -2.40
CA PHE A 174 9.47 -12.85 -2.53
C PHE A 174 9.98 -14.12 -1.83
N PRO A 175 9.99 -14.18 -0.49
CA PRO A 175 10.58 -15.30 0.24
C PRO A 175 9.86 -16.63 -0.06
N PRO A 176 10.57 -17.78 0.02
CA PRO A 176 9.97 -19.10 -0.24
C PRO A 176 8.92 -19.47 0.81
N ASN A 177 9.14 -19.09 2.06
CA ASN A 177 8.20 -19.26 3.16
C ASN A 177 7.63 -17.88 3.51
N LEU A 178 6.39 -17.63 3.09
CA LEU A 178 5.70 -16.38 3.39
C LEU A 178 5.20 -16.44 4.83
N GLN A 179 5.81 -15.66 5.72
CA GLN A 179 5.34 -15.59 7.10
C GLN A 179 4.22 -14.55 7.27
N GLN A 180 4.32 -13.41 6.57
CA GLN A 180 3.35 -12.33 6.65
C GLN A 180 3.26 -11.62 5.29
N LEU A 181 2.03 -11.34 4.85
CA LEU A 181 1.74 -10.49 3.69
C LEU A 181 0.72 -9.43 4.11
N PRO A 182 0.70 -8.27 3.44
CA PRO A 182 -0.38 -7.30 3.60
C PRO A 182 -1.74 -7.97 3.39
N SER A 183 -2.75 -7.56 4.16
CA SER A 183 -4.09 -8.20 4.24
C SER A 183 -4.81 -8.37 2.90
N ARG A 184 -4.39 -7.64 1.85
CA ARG A 184 -4.96 -7.67 0.49
C ARG A 184 -4.09 -8.36 -0.55
N ILE A 185 -2.99 -9.00 -0.16
CA ILE A 185 -2.13 -9.75 -1.07
C ILE A 185 -2.30 -11.25 -0.80
N PRO A 186 -2.95 -12.00 -1.71
CA PRO A 186 -3.03 -13.44 -1.57
C PRO A 186 -1.64 -14.08 -1.63
N PRO A 187 -1.29 -15.05 -0.76
CA PRO A 187 0.00 -15.75 -0.80
C PRO A 187 0.33 -16.35 -2.17
N LYS A 188 -0.69 -16.81 -2.90
CA LYS A 188 -0.57 -17.35 -4.26
C LYS A 188 0.04 -16.35 -5.24
N VAL A 189 -0.28 -15.06 -5.11
CA VAL A 189 0.28 -14.01 -5.98
C VAL A 189 1.78 -13.88 -5.76
N SER A 190 2.23 -13.86 -4.51
CA SER A 190 3.65 -13.80 -4.17
C SER A 190 4.42 -15.03 -4.66
N HIS A 191 3.87 -16.24 -4.46
CA HIS A 191 4.46 -17.48 -4.99
C HIS A 191 4.57 -17.49 -6.51
N LEU A 192 3.55 -16.96 -7.21
CA LEU A 192 3.57 -16.86 -8.65
C LEU A 192 4.68 -15.93 -9.15
N TYR A 193 4.82 -14.73 -8.58
CA TYR A 193 5.92 -13.83 -8.92
C TYR A 193 7.28 -14.44 -8.62
N ARG A 194 7.42 -15.10 -7.46
CA ARG A 194 8.65 -15.82 -7.13
C ARG A 194 9.03 -16.83 -8.21
N ALA A 195 8.08 -17.66 -8.62
CA ALA A 195 8.30 -18.68 -9.65
C ALA A 195 8.66 -18.06 -11.01
N THR A 196 7.95 -17.01 -11.42
CA THR A 196 8.23 -16.28 -12.66
C THR A 196 9.62 -15.67 -12.67
N PHE A 197 10.01 -14.95 -11.61
CA PHE A 197 11.33 -14.34 -11.54
C PHE A 197 12.45 -15.37 -11.41
N TYR A 198 12.23 -16.47 -10.68
CA TYR A 198 13.19 -17.57 -10.65
C TYR A 198 13.45 -18.15 -12.05
N GLN A 199 12.40 -18.33 -12.86
CA GLN A 199 12.55 -18.77 -14.26
C GLN A 199 13.37 -17.77 -15.08
N TYR A 200 13.13 -16.46 -14.93
CA TYR A 200 13.91 -15.44 -15.61
C TYR A 200 15.37 -15.41 -15.16
N VAL A 201 15.67 -15.63 -13.88
CA VAL A 201 17.06 -15.76 -13.40
C VAL A 201 17.79 -16.86 -14.17
N VAL A 202 17.17 -18.04 -14.29
CA VAL A 202 17.76 -19.17 -15.03
C VAL A 202 17.91 -18.86 -16.52
N LEU A 203 16.89 -18.26 -17.13
CA LEU A 203 16.91 -17.95 -18.57
C LEU A 203 17.95 -16.88 -18.93
N VAL A 204 18.09 -15.83 -18.12
CA VAL A 204 19.07 -14.77 -18.34
C VAL A 204 20.50 -15.32 -18.16
N GLU A 205 20.70 -16.21 -17.18
CA GLU A 205 21.98 -16.89 -16.97
C GLU A 205 22.41 -17.72 -18.20
N THR A 206 21.49 -18.46 -18.83
CA THR A 206 21.81 -19.35 -19.95
C THR A 206 21.81 -18.66 -21.31
N SER A 207 20.92 -17.68 -21.51
CA SER A 207 20.56 -17.15 -22.83
C SER A 207 20.80 -15.64 -22.96
N GLY A 208 21.24 -14.97 -21.88
CA GLY A 208 21.46 -13.54 -21.83
C GLY A 208 20.18 -12.71 -21.62
N ILE A 209 20.35 -11.40 -21.42
CA ILE A 209 19.27 -10.50 -20.98
C ILE A 209 18.15 -10.30 -22.01
N LEU A 210 18.40 -10.52 -23.31
CA LEU A 210 17.43 -10.29 -24.38
C LEU A 210 16.15 -11.12 -24.23
N VAL A 211 16.20 -12.26 -23.54
CA VAL A 211 15.01 -13.08 -23.25
C VAL A 211 14.03 -12.40 -22.29
N PHE A 212 14.51 -11.39 -21.55
CA PHE A 212 13.74 -10.64 -20.57
C PHE A 212 13.08 -9.39 -21.16
N ASP A 213 13.55 -8.88 -22.29
CA ASP A 213 13.01 -7.64 -22.88
C ASP A 213 11.51 -7.74 -23.20
N ARG A 214 11.06 -8.90 -23.70
CA ARG A 214 9.63 -9.16 -23.92
C ARG A 214 8.78 -9.02 -22.65
N TYR A 215 9.34 -9.35 -21.47
CA TYR A 215 8.64 -9.16 -20.21
C TYR A 215 8.53 -7.67 -19.87
N VAL A 216 9.63 -6.93 -20.04
CA VAL A 216 9.66 -5.49 -19.77
C VAL A 216 8.73 -4.73 -20.72
N ASP A 217 8.72 -5.07 -22.01
CA ASP A 217 7.79 -4.49 -22.99
C ASP A 217 6.33 -4.63 -22.53
N LYS A 218 5.94 -5.81 -22.04
CA LYS A 218 4.60 -6.06 -21.48
C LYS A 218 4.35 -5.32 -20.17
N LEU A 219 5.39 -5.15 -19.35
CA LEU A 219 5.30 -4.39 -18.11
C LEU A 219 4.97 -2.92 -18.40
N GLU A 220 5.50 -2.39 -19.50
CA GLU A 220 5.32 -1.00 -19.94
C GLU A 220 4.07 -0.77 -20.80
N MET A 221 3.40 -1.82 -21.27
CA MET A 221 2.21 -1.69 -22.13
C MET A 221 1.10 -0.82 -21.50
N PRO A 222 0.46 0.07 -22.30
CA PRO A 222 -0.71 0.84 -21.87
C PRO A 222 -1.84 -0.11 -21.49
N GLY A 223 -2.15 -0.21 -20.20
CA GLY A 223 -3.16 -1.13 -19.67
C GLY A 223 -2.64 -1.96 -18.51
N ASN A 224 -1.33 -2.23 -18.46
CA ASN A 224 -0.73 -2.81 -17.27
C ASN A 224 -0.86 -1.85 -16.09
N LYS A 225 -1.26 -2.36 -14.92
CA LYS A 225 -1.38 -1.56 -13.70
C LYS A 225 -0.05 -1.35 -12.97
N TYR A 226 0.95 -2.16 -13.29
CA TYR A 226 2.30 -2.10 -12.72
C TYR A 226 3.31 -1.37 -13.61
N THR A 227 2.86 -0.56 -14.58
CA THR A 227 3.77 0.35 -15.28
C THR A 227 4.46 1.27 -14.27
N TRP A 228 5.71 1.67 -14.52
CA TRP A 228 6.46 2.51 -13.59
C TRP A 228 5.69 3.75 -13.17
N THR A 229 5.13 4.47 -14.15
CA THR A 229 4.34 5.69 -13.92
C THR A 229 3.17 5.46 -12.95
N LYS A 230 2.45 4.34 -13.08
CA LYS A 230 1.32 4.01 -12.20
C LYS A 230 1.77 3.61 -10.81
N VAL A 231 2.81 2.79 -10.71
CA VAL A 231 3.40 2.38 -9.41
C VAL A 231 3.88 3.62 -8.66
N ARG A 232 4.63 4.51 -9.33
CA ARG A 232 5.08 5.78 -8.76
C ARG A 232 3.89 6.65 -8.34
N ALA A 233 2.87 6.79 -9.18
CA ALA A 233 1.68 7.56 -8.82
C ALA A 233 1.02 7.01 -7.54
N CYS A 234 0.81 5.69 -7.44
CA CYS A 234 0.26 5.08 -6.22
C CYS A 234 1.20 5.25 -5.02
N VAL A 235 2.54 5.23 -5.15
CA VAL A 235 3.44 5.59 -4.04
C VAL A 235 3.21 7.03 -3.57
N THR A 236 3.06 7.97 -4.51
CA THR A 236 2.83 9.38 -4.20
C THR A 236 1.50 9.58 -3.47
N ASP A 237 0.44 8.99 -4.02
CA ASP A 237 -0.90 9.09 -3.47
C ASP A 237 -1.01 8.40 -2.12
N TYR A 238 -0.42 7.21 -1.98
CA TYR A 238 -0.41 6.45 -0.74
C TYR A 238 0.29 7.22 0.38
N ILE A 239 1.51 7.74 0.17
CA ILE A 239 2.23 8.50 1.20
C ILE A 239 1.40 9.70 1.68
N LYS A 240 0.81 10.45 0.73
CA LYS A 240 -0.03 11.61 1.03
C LYS A 240 -1.28 11.22 1.83
N LEU A 241 -2.04 10.25 1.33
CA LEU A 241 -3.32 9.86 1.91
C LEU A 241 -3.15 9.13 3.26
N ALA A 242 -2.14 8.27 3.39
CA ALA A 242 -1.79 7.65 4.66
C ALA A 242 -1.39 8.71 5.69
N GLY A 243 -0.61 9.71 5.28
CA GLY A 243 -0.22 10.82 6.15
C GLY A 243 -1.40 11.64 6.68
N GLU A 244 -2.33 12.01 5.79
CA GLU A 244 -3.57 12.70 6.20
C GLU A 244 -4.43 11.83 7.13
N MET A 245 -4.53 10.53 6.84
CA MET A 245 -5.30 9.61 7.68
C MET A 245 -4.71 9.48 9.09
N ILE A 246 -3.38 9.35 9.20
CA ILE A 246 -2.67 9.33 10.49
C ILE A 246 -2.93 10.63 11.26
N LYS A 247 -2.82 11.77 10.59
CA LYS A 247 -3.04 13.09 11.20
C LYS A 247 -4.46 13.19 11.77
N ILE A 248 -5.48 12.89 10.96
CA ILE A 248 -6.88 12.96 11.38
C ILE A 248 -7.16 11.96 12.51
N ALA A 249 -6.65 10.74 12.43
CA ALA A 249 -6.89 9.72 13.46
C ALA A 249 -6.29 10.12 14.82
N ARG A 250 -5.09 10.71 14.83
CA ARG A 250 -4.43 11.18 16.06
C ARG A 250 -5.11 12.38 16.72
N GLU A 251 -5.95 13.12 16.00
CA GLU A 251 -6.75 14.21 16.59
C GLU A 251 -7.94 13.69 17.42
N ILE A 252 -8.29 12.42 17.28
CA ILE A 252 -9.49 11.84 17.93
C ILE A 252 -9.13 11.31 19.31
N TYR A 253 -9.45 12.11 20.33
CA TYR A 253 -9.28 11.75 21.74
C TYR A 253 -10.55 11.21 22.41
N GLY A 254 -11.70 11.22 21.70
CA GLY A 254 -12.99 10.80 22.22
C GLY A 254 -14.16 11.31 21.38
N VAL A 255 -15.38 11.03 21.81
CA VAL A 255 -16.61 11.49 21.11
C VAL A 255 -16.75 13.02 21.19
N GLU A 256 -16.19 13.62 22.23
CA GLU A 256 -16.18 15.06 22.52
C GLU A 256 -15.47 15.86 21.41
N TYR A 257 -14.48 15.26 20.75
CA TYR A 257 -13.81 15.87 19.59
C TYR A 257 -14.83 16.29 18.50
N PHE A 258 -15.86 15.46 18.29
CA PHE A 258 -16.88 15.72 17.28
C PHE A 258 -17.91 16.76 17.74
N GLU A 259 -18.17 16.83 19.05
CA GLU A 259 -19.09 17.80 19.65
C GLU A 259 -18.49 19.22 19.62
N ALA A 260 -17.21 19.36 19.97
CA ALA A 260 -16.50 20.63 19.93
C ALA A 260 -16.44 21.22 18.51
N ARG A 261 -16.23 20.37 17.49
CA ARG A 261 -16.18 20.79 16.09
C ARG A 261 -17.55 21.23 15.56
N HIS A 262 -18.64 20.61 16.04
CA HIS A 262 -20.00 21.00 15.70
C HIS A 262 -20.39 22.38 16.26
N SER A 263 -19.97 22.70 17.50
CA SER A 263 -20.21 24.02 18.11
C SER A 263 -19.45 25.13 17.37
N THR A 264 -18.19 24.92 16.99
CA THR A 264 -17.40 25.93 16.26
C THR A 264 -17.95 26.26 14.87
N LEU A 265 -18.60 25.31 14.19
CA LEU A 265 -19.26 25.53 12.90
C LEU A 265 -20.57 26.32 13.06
N ASN A 266 -21.34 26.06 14.11
CA ASN A 266 -22.58 26.80 14.40
C ASN A 266 -22.31 28.26 14.82
N ASP A 267 -21.24 28.53 15.56
CA ASP A 267 -20.86 29.90 15.93
C ASP A 267 -20.42 30.75 14.72
N SER A 268 -19.76 30.14 13.74
CA SER A 268 -19.36 30.82 12.50
C SER A 268 -20.53 31.19 11.57
N HIS A 269 -21.70 30.57 11.74
CA HIS A 269 -22.92 30.93 11.02
C HIS A 269 -23.75 32.01 11.72
N ASN A 270 -23.48 32.30 12.99
CA ASN A 270 -24.27 33.26 13.78
C ASN A 270 -23.67 34.67 13.84
N THR A 271 -22.44 34.89 13.34
CA THR A 271 -21.76 36.20 13.35
C THR A 271 -21.99 37.05 12.09
N SER A 272 -22.91 36.67 11.20
CA SER A 272 -23.20 37.41 9.95
C SER A 272 -24.60 38.07 9.94
N SER A 273 -25.22 38.30 11.10
CA SER A 273 -26.51 39.00 11.20
C SER A 273 -26.48 40.10 12.26
N GLU A 274 -25.63 41.10 12.06
CA GLU A 274 -25.84 42.43 12.64
C GLU A 274 -25.79 43.47 11.50
N CYS A 275 -26.95 43.70 10.87
CA CYS A 275 -27.19 44.97 10.19
C CYS A 275 -27.49 46.02 11.27
N PRO A 276 -26.76 47.15 11.35
CA PRO A 276 -27.15 48.24 12.23
C PRO A 276 -28.28 49.05 11.58
N GLY A 277 -29.51 48.79 12.01
CA GLY A 277 -30.67 49.63 11.73
C GLY A 277 -31.20 50.27 13.02
N GLY A 278 -31.26 51.60 13.06
CA GLY A 278 -31.91 52.37 14.13
C GLY A 278 -31.25 53.74 14.32
N GLN A 279 -31.60 54.76 13.52
CA GLN A 279 -32.70 55.71 13.70
C GLN A 279 -32.46 56.82 14.76
N ASN A 280 -32.43 58.05 14.22
CA ASN A 280 -33.22 59.24 14.57
C ASN A 280 -32.76 60.32 15.58
N SER A 281 -33.04 61.54 15.11
CA SER A 281 -33.38 62.79 15.81
C SER A 281 -32.23 63.73 16.20
N THR A 282 -32.08 64.86 15.49
CA THR A 282 -32.86 66.11 15.73
C THR A 282 -32.86 66.98 14.47
#